data_AF-A0A8T6UKC7-F1
#
_entry.id   AF-A0A8T6UKC7-F1
#
_cell.length_a   1.000
_cell.length_b   1.000
_cell.length_c   1.000
_cell.angle_alpha   90.00
_cell.angle_beta   90.00
_cell.angle_gamma   90.00
#
_symmetry.space_group_name_H-M   'P 1'
#
loop_
_entity.id
_entity.type
_entity.pdbx_description
1 polymer ?
#
loop_
_entity_poly.entity_id
_entity_poly.type
_entity_poly.pdbx_seq_one_letter_code
_entity_poly.pdbx_strand_id
1 'polypeptide(L)'
;MLNFAMSADGKLALPDGTPVEISSEEDMLRVHRLRASCDAVLVGVGTIASDDPKLHVSPERVPDAPSIMKVVLDASCRTPAAARFL
;
A
#
# COMPACT_ATOMS: atom_id res chain seq x y z
N MET A 1 -7.60 11.07 1.39
CA MET A 1 -7.53 10.37 2.69
C MET A 1 -6.16 9.76 2.85
N LEU A 2 -5.61 9.73 4.07
CA LEU A 2 -4.31 9.11 4.37
C LEU A 2 -4.53 7.88 5.24
N ASN A 3 -3.77 6.81 4.99
CA ASN A 3 -3.80 5.60 5.79
C ASN A 3 -2.37 5.12 6.05
N PHE A 4 -2.08 4.80 7.30
CA PHE A 4 -0.79 4.31 7.78
C PHE A 4 -1.01 3.33 8.92
N ALA A 5 -0.10 2.36 9.07
CA ALA A 5 0.00 1.49 10.22
C ALA A 5 1.29 1.83 10.95
N MET A 6 1.21 2.10 12.25
CA MET A 6 2.36 2.50 13.06
C MET A 6 2.35 1.77 14.40
N SER A 7 3.52 1.55 14.97
CA SER A 7 3.67 1.10 16.34
C SER A 7 3.13 2.12 17.34
N ALA A 8 2.95 1.74 18.61
CA ALA A 8 2.42 2.63 19.64
C ALA A 8 3.33 3.85 19.93
N ASP A 9 4.64 3.73 19.71
CA ASP A 9 5.61 4.82 19.76
C ASP A 9 5.75 5.59 18.43
N GLY A 10 4.92 5.23 17.46
CA GLY A 10 4.72 5.96 16.21
C GLY A 10 5.75 5.76 15.12
N LYS A 11 6.32 4.55 15.04
CA LYS A 11 7.25 4.14 13.99
C LYS A 11 6.54 3.31 12.93
N LEU A 12 7.01 3.43 11.69
CA LEU A 12 6.47 2.68 10.54
C LEU A 12 7.34 1.47 10.16
N ALA A 13 8.63 1.51 10.54
CA ALA A 13 9.65 0.52 10.21
C ALA A 13 10.76 0.56 11.28
N LEU A 14 11.68 -0.41 11.22
CA LEU A 14 12.89 -0.40 12.04
C LEU A 14 13.84 0.75 11.64
N PRO A 15 14.83 1.11 12.48
CA PRO A 15 15.76 2.22 12.20
C PRO A 15 16.58 2.05 10.92
N ASP A 16 16.79 0.82 10.46
CA ASP A 16 17.49 0.49 9.22
C ASP A 16 16.57 0.48 7.99
N GLY A 17 15.27 0.80 8.17
CA GLY A 17 14.27 0.78 7.13
C GLY A 17 13.62 -0.58 6.91
N THR A 18 13.98 -1.61 7.68
CA THR A 18 13.37 -2.94 7.55
C THR A 18 11.87 -2.87 7.87
N PRO A 19 10.99 -3.34 6.95
CA PRO A 19 9.55 -3.39 7.18
C PRO A 19 9.19 -4.29 8.37
N VAL A 20 8.13 -3.94 9.10
CA VAL A 20 7.60 -4.73 10.20
C VAL A 20 6.11 -4.96 9.98
N GLU A 21 5.64 -6.16 10.29
CA GLU A 21 4.19 -6.43 10.31
C GLU A 21 3.55 -5.73 11.51
N ILE A 22 2.88 -4.60 11.24
CA ILE A 22 2.15 -3.82 12.25
C ILE A 22 0.65 -4.10 12.18
N SER A 23 0.11 -4.26 10.97
CA SER A 23 -1.33 -4.46 10.74
C SER A 23 -1.74 -5.91 11.03
N SER A 24 -2.89 -6.09 11.67
CA SER A 24 -3.57 -7.38 11.80
C SER A 24 -4.39 -7.70 10.55
N GLU A 25 -4.91 -8.93 10.43
CA GLU A 25 -5.87 -9.30 9.36
C GLU A 25 -7.12 -8.40 9.35
N GLU A 26 -7.63 -8.01 10.51
CA GLU A 26 -8.78 -7.10 10.62
C GLU A 26 -8.44 -5.71 10.06
N ASP A 27 -7.24 -5.20 10.37
CA ASP A 27 -6.77 -3.93 9.83
C ASP A 27 -6.58 -4.01 8.30
N MET A 28 -6.07 -5.14 7.81
CA MET A 28 -5.92 -5.35 6.37
C MET A 28 -7.28 -5.37 5.67
N LEU A 29 -8.31 -6.01 6.24
CA LEU A 29 -9.67 -5.96 5.73
C LEU A 29 -10.21 -4.52 5.68
N ARG A 30 -9.97 -3.74 6.74
CA ARG A 30 -10.31 -2.30 6.79
C ARG A 30 -9.62 -1.53 5.67
N VAL A 31 -8.32 -1.74 5.43
CA VAL A 31 -7.57 -1.09 4.34
C VAL A 31 -8.13 -1.48 2.97
N HIS A 32 -8.52 -2.73 2.77
CA HIS A 32 -9.12 -3.18 1.51
C HIS A 32 -10.47 -2.50 1.24
N ARG A 33 -11.34 -2.38 2.25
CA ARG A 33 -12.59 -1.61 2.14
C ARG A 33 -12.32 -0.13 1.86
N LEU A 34 -11.31 0.43 2.52
CA LEU A 34 -10.89 1.82 2.31
C LEU A 34 -10.47 2.07 0.86
N ARG A 35 -9.62 1.19 0.31
CA ARG A 35 -9.20 1.24 -1.09
C ARG A 35 -10.39 1.11 -2.04
N ALA A 36 -11.33 0.21 -1.76
CA ALA A 36 -12.55 0.03 -2.56
C ALA A 36 -13.45 1.27 -2.58
N SER A 37 -13.38 2.12 -1.56
CA SER A 37 -14.14 3.38 -1.50
C SER A 37 -13.48 4.56 -2.24
N CYS A 38 -12.31 4.35 -2.86
CA CYS A 38 -11.52 5.39 -3.52
C CYS A 38 -11.36 5.07 -5.02
N ASP A 39 -11.29 6.11 -5.86
CA ASP A 39 -11.01 5.94 -7.29
C ASP A 39 -9.53 5.59 -7.57
N ALA A 40 -8.63 6.00 -6.67
CA ALA A 40 -7.19 5.81 -6.82
C ALA A 40 -6.46 5.56 -5.50
N VAL A 41 -5.34 4.83 -5.58
CA VAL A 41 -4.35 4.69 -4.51
C VAL A 41 -3.03 5.27 -4.98
N LEU A 42 -2.47 6.16 -4.16
CA LEU A 42 -1.18 6.80 -4.42
C LEU A 42 -0.13 6.30 -3.43
N VAL A 43 1.06 5.99 -3.93
CA VAL A 43 2.27 5.74 -3.13
C VAL A 43 3.47 6.46 -3.74
N GLY A 44 4.53 6.66 -2.94
CA GLY A 44 5.80 7.14 -3.45
C GLY A 44 6.67 6.00 -4.00
N VAL A 45 7.61 6.31 -4.89
CA VAL A 45 8.57 5.32 -5.44
C VAL A 45 9.38 4.59 -4.36
N GLY A 46 9.63 5.23 -3.20
CA GLY A 46 10.31 4.58 -2.08
C GLY A 46 9.55 3.37 -1.53
N THR A 47 8.21 3.46 -1.46
CA THR A 47 7.34 2.35 -1.04
C THR A 47 7.37 1.21 -2.08
N ILE A 48 7.39 1.55 -3.37
CA ILE A 48 7.53 0.54 -4.42
C ILE A 48 8.87 -0.19 -4.31
N ALA A 49 9.96 0.55 -4.14
CA ALA A 49 11.30 -0.02 -4.07
C ALA A 49 11.53 -0.87 -2.80
N SER A 50 10.88 -0.52 -1.69
CA SER A 50 10.99 -1.24 -0.41
C SER A 50 10.08 -2.47 -0.37
N ASP A 51 8.81 -2.31 -0.70
CA ASP A 51 7.76 -3.28 -0.34
C ASP A 51 7.16 -4.01 -1.55
N ASP A 52 7.41 -3.52 -2.77
CA ASP A 52 6.88 -4.01 -4.04
C ASP A 52 5.39 -4.48 -3.96
N PRO A 53 4.48 -3.58 -3.54
CA PRO A 53 3.09 -3.95 -3.26
C PRO A 53 2.30 -4.11 -4.56
N LYS A 54 1.22 -4.92 -4.53
CA LYS A 54 0.32 -5.07 -5.69
C LYS A 54 -0.69 -3.92 -5.87
N LEU A 55 -0.93 -3.12 -4.83
CA LEU A 55 -1.86 -1.97 -4.78
C LEU A 55 -3.27 -2.25 -5.35
N HIS A 56 -3.83 -3.43 -5.09
CA HIS A 56 -5.19 -3.80 -5.52
C HIS A 56 -6.11 -4.01 -4.32
N VAL A 57 -7.42 -4.05 -4.61
CA VAL A 57 -8.42 -4.55 -3.68
C VAL A 57 -8.57 -6.05 -3.94
N SER A 58 -8.25 -6.90 -2.95
CA SER A 58 -8.39 -8.35 -3.09
C SER A 58 -9.89 -8.72 -3.10
N PRO A 59 -10.38 -9.46 -4.12
CA PRO A 59 -11.77 -9.90 -4.19
C PRO A 59 -12.14 -10.89 -3.07
N GLU A 60 -11.15 -11.56 -2.47
CA GLU A 60 -11.34 -12.45 -1.32
C GLU A 60 -11.69 -11.66 -0.04
N ARG A 61 -11.26 -10.39 0.04
CA ARG A 61 -11.50 -9.51 1.20
C ARG A 61 -12.69 -8.58 0.99
N VAL A 62 -12.92 -8.16 -0.25
CA VAL A 62 -14.05 -7.30 -0.63
C VAL A 62 -14.71 -7.93 -1.87
N PRO A 63 -15.89 -8.55 -1.73
CA PRO A 63 -16.66 -9.03 -2.87
C PRO A 63 -16.94 -7.89 -3.87
N ASP A 64 -16.97 -8.21 -5.17
CA ASP A 64 -17.14 -7.24 -6.25
C ASP A 64 -16.13 -6.08 -6.20
N ALA A 65 -14.91 -6.38 -5.78
CA ALA A 65 -13.81 -5.43 -5.66
C ALA A 65 -13.66 -4.58 -6.93
N PRO A 66 -13.75 -3.24 -6.83
CA PRO A 66 -13.58 -2.38 -7.98
C PRO A 66 -12.12 -2.38 -8.44
N SER A 67 -11.92 -2.17 -9.74
CA SER A 67 -10.60 -1.77 -10.25
C SER A 67 -10.33 -0.33 -9.83
N ILE A 68 -9.18 -0.09 -9.22
CA ILE A 68 -8.75 1.23 -8.76
C ILE A 68 -7.52 1.68 -9.55
N MET A 69 -7.41 2.99 -9.78
CA MET A 69 -6.23 3.56 -10.42
C MET A 69 -5.03 3.49 -9.47
N LYS A 70 -3.89 3.00 -9.96
CA LYS A 70 -2.64 2.91 -9.19
C LYS A 70 -1.75 4.07 -9.61
N VAL A 71 -1.41 4.94 -8.67
CA VAL A 71 -0.61 6.14 -8.93
C VAL A 71 0.69 6.05 -8.15
N VAL A 72 1.82 6.21 -8.85
CA VAL A 72 3.14 6.24 -8.23
C VAL A 72 3.75 7.63 -8.43
N LEU A 73 4.12 8.26 -7.32
CA LEU A 73 4.83 9.53 -7.33
C LEU A 73 6.34 9.26 -7.39
N ASP A 74 6.93 9.64 -8.52
CA ASP A 74 8.34 9.38 -8.83
C ASP A 74 8.96 10.55 -9.60
N ALA A 75 9.62 11.45 -8.88
CA ALA A 75 10.22 12.64 -9.47
C ALA A 75 11.47 12.36 -10.32
N SER A 76 12.04 11.15 -10.23
CA SER A 76 13.32 10.81 -10.86
C SER A 76 13.26 9.53 -11.70
N CYS A 77 12.06 9.05 -12.02
CA CYS A 77 11.83 7.85 -12.83
C CYS A 77 12.61 6.61 -12.35
N ARG A 78 12.62 6.35 -11.04
CA ARG A 78 13.29 5.21 -10.40
C ARG A 78 12.40 3.98 -10.21
N THR A 79 11.13 4.06 -10.61
CA THR A 79 10.17 2.96 -10.51
C THR A 79 10.69 1.74 -11.31
N PRO A 80 10.88 0.57 -10.67
CA PRO A 80 11.35 -0.63 -11.37
C PRO A 80 10.35 -1.07 -12.44
N ALA A 81 10.85 -1.41 -13.64
CA ALA A 81 10.02 -1.88 -14.75
C ALA A 81 9.28 -3.20 -14.47
N ALA A 82 9.75 -3.98 -13.48
CA ALA A 82 9.17 -5.25 -13.07
C ALA A 82 8.33 -5.16 -11.79
N ALA A 83 7.97 -3.95 -11.34
CA ALA A 83 7.23 -3.76 -10.09
C ALA A 83 5.84 -4.42 -10.15
N ARG A 84 5.42 -5.06 -9.06
CA ARG A 84 4.21 -5.91 -8.98
C ARG A 84 2.88 -5.17 -9.05
N PHE A 85 2.90 -3.85 -8.94
CA PHE A 85 1.70 -3.04 -9.11
C PHE A 85 1.39 -2.74 -10.58
N LEU A 86 2.34 -2.97 -11.51
CA LEU A 86 2.10 -2.85 -12.95
C LEU A 86 1.05 -3.87 -13.43
#